data_AF-A0A7C6D8C1-F1
#
_entry.id   AF-A0A7C6D8C1-F1
#
_cell.length_a   1.000
_cell.length_b   1.000
_cell.length_c   1.000
_cell.angle_alpha   90.00
_cell.angle_beta   90.00
_cell.angle_gamma   90.00
#
_symmetry.space_group_name_H-M   'P 1'
#
loop_
_entity.id
_entity.type
_entity.pdbx_description
1 polymer ?
#
loop_
_entity_poly.entity_id
_entity_poly.type
_entity_poly.pdbx_seq_one_letter_code
_entity_poly.pdbx_strand_id
1 'polypeptide(L)'
;MAKMVREYGGIFSFHLESESKDLVRCVSQALEVAEKSGVSLQISHLKAAFRPNWGMVNNVLQMIDDAKQAGTNVGFDVYPYIAYGSGLIDLMSPWIREQGAGKMVEMLKHSPVRDRVLSEMEHPTEEWENPAHGCGWDNIRIAMLKTDANRKYEGMTVSQVAEDMGLTPAEATVKLMIEEEAAIKAIYFAMSEEDLETIVKHPDSIFATDGRAVAPYGPLGQGSVHPRYYGTYPRILGRYVREKKVFTLEEAIRKMTYLPAKKAGLRNRGQLAEGYWADITVFDKHKVIDVATFEDPHQYPTGIEYVIVGGQLVIEKGEHTGRLPGRVLKRGES
;
A
#
# COMPACT_ATOMS: atom_id res chain seq x y z
N MET A 1 9.31 23.66 -1.83
CA MET A 1 9.83 22.30 -1.56
C MET A 1 10.30 21.57 -2.82
N ALA A 2 9.44 21.31 -3.82
CA ALA A 2 9.81 20.55 -5.03
C ALA A 2 11.06 21.06 -5.78
N LYS A 3 11.20 22.38 -5.97
CA LYS A 3 12.40 22.99 -6.59
C LYS A 3 13.69 22.68 -5.81
N MET A 4 13.64 22.72 -4.48
CA MET A 4 14.78 22.37 -3.63
C MET A 4 15.13 20.88 -3.75
N VAL A 5 14.13 19.99 -3.75
CA VAL A 5 14.37 18.55 -3.95
C VAL A 5 15.06 18.29 -5.30
N ARG A 6 14.64 19.01 -6.36
CA ARG A 6 15.31 18.94 -7.66
C ARG A 6 16.79 19.36 -7.60
N GLU A 7 17.15 20.39 -6.85
CA GLU A 7 18.55 20.86 -6.74
C GLU A 7 19.48 19.77 -6.22
N TYR A 8 18.99 18.90 -5.34
CA TYR A 8 19.71 17.72 -4.84
C TYR A 8 19.50 16.46 -5.70
N GLY A 9 18.80 16.61 -6.84
CA GLY A 9 18.41 15.51 -7.71
C GLY A 9 17.44 14.52 -7.06
N GLY A 10 16.79 14.85 -5.94
CA GLY A 10 15.95 13.93 -5.18
C GLY A 10 14.66 13.52 -5.90
N ILE A 11 13.97 12.56 -5.29
CA ILE A 11 12.61 12.15 -5.69
C ILE A 11 11.61 12.91 -4.84
N PHE A 12 10.56 13.42 -5.47
CA PHE A 12 9.39 13.96 -4.81
C PHE A 12 8.25 12.94 -4.92
N SER A 13 7.92 12.28 -3.81
CA SER A 13 6.89 11.24 -3.78
C SER A 13 5.57 11.80 -3.27
N PHE A 14 4.45 11.44 -3.91
CA PHE A 14 3.11 11.77 -3.44
C PHE A 14 2.31 10.51 -3.11
N HIS A 15 1.74 10.48 -1.91
CA HIS A 15 0.43 9.88 -1.72
C HIS A 15 -0.58 10.95 -2.16
N LEU A 16 -1.41 10.65 -3.16
CA LEU A 16 -2.37 11.61 -3.70
C LEU A 16 -3.42 12.01 -2.64
N GLU A 17 -3.94 13.23 -2.73
CA GLU A 17 -5.01 13.68 -1.82
C GLU A 17 -6.26 12.77 -1.90
N SER A 18 -6.61 12.34 -3.11
CA SER A 18 -7.65 11.35 -3.37
C SER A 18 -7.18 10.35 -4.41
N GLU A 19 -7.58 9.10 -4.20
CA GLU A 19 -7.38 7.98 -5.12
C GLU A 19 -8.73 7.43 -5.63
N SER A 20 -9.81 8.18 -5.45
CA SER A 20 -11.20 7.83 -5.76
C SER A 20 -11.79 8.81 -6.79
N LYS A 21 -12.92 9.50 -6.49
CA LYS A 21 -13.61 10.38 -7.45
C LYS A 21 -12.74 11.49 -8.04
N ASP A 22 -11.77 11.96 -7.26
CA ASP A 22 -10.88 13.08 -7.61
C ASP A 22 -9.52 12.61 -8.18
N LEU A 23 -9.34 11.31 -8.43
CA LEU A 23 -8.05 10.73 -8.85
C LEU A 23 -7.42 11.47 -10.05
N VAL A 24 -8.19 11.74 -11.10
CA VAL A 24 -7.71 12.45 -12.30
C VAL A 24 -7.22 13.86 -11.97
N ARG A 25 -7.97 14.59 -11.14
CA ARG A 25 -7.59 15.94 -10.68
C ARG A 25 -6.29 15.87 -9.88
N CYS A 26 -6.19 14.96 -8.92
CA CYS A 26 -5.01 14.83 -8.07
C CYS A 26 -3.77 14.42 -8.86
N VAL A 27 -3.89 13.54 -9.86
CA VAL A 27 -2.78 13.20 -10.77
C VAL A 27 -2.39 14.41 -11.62
N SER A 28 -3.35 15.15 -12.17
CA SER A 28 -3.06 16.37 -12.93
C SER A 28 -2.28 17.40 -12.10
N GLN A 29 -2.66 17.62 -10.85
CA GLN A 29 -1.96 18.51 -9.94
C GLN A 29 -0.54 18.02 -9.61
N ALA A 30 -0.34 16.72 -9.40
CA ALA A 30 0.99 16.16 -9.17
C ALA A 30 1.90 16.34 -10.41
N LEU A 31 1.38 16.11 -11.61
CA LEU A 31 2.09 16.33 -12.87
C LEU A 31 2.45 17.81 -13.06
N GLU A 32 1.53 18.74 -12.80
CA GLU A 32 1.78 20.17 -12.88
C GLU A 32 2.92 20.61 -11.95
N VAL A 33 2.98 20.05 -10.73
CA VAL A 33 4.11 20.29 -9.81
C VAL A 33 5.43 19.80 -10.42
N ALA A 34 5.44 18.63 -11.04
CA ALA A 34 6.63 18.06 -11.68
C ALA A 34 7.08 18.88 -12.88
N GLU A 35 6.15 19.29 -13.74
CA GLU A 35 6.40 20.14 -14.91
C GLU A 35 6.99 21.49 -14.52
N LYS A 36 6.35 22.21 -13.60
CA LYS A 36 6.78 23.55 -13.19
C LYS A 36 8.08 23.56 -12.40
N SER A 37 8.38 22.48 -11.68
CA SER A 37 9.59 22.40 -10.87
C SER A 37 10.75 21.70 -11.56
N GLY A 38 10.49 20.78 -12.48
CA GLY A 38 11.45 19.83 -13.06
C GLY A 38 11.90 18.73 -12.10
N VAL A 39 11.17 18.48 -11.01
CA VAL A 39 11.54 17.45 -10.02
C VAL A 39 11.23 16.05 -10.54
N SER A 40 11.96 15.03 -10.06
CA SER A 40 11.61 13.63 -10.33
C SER A 40 10.42 13.23 -9.47
N LEU A 41 9.24 13.13 -10.07
CA LEU A 41 7.98 12.79 -9.42
C LEU A 41 7.79 11.28 -9.28
N GLN A 42 7.36 10.81 -8.12
CA GLN A 42 6.89 9.44 -7.90
C GLN A 42 5.47 9.46 -7.34
N ILE A 43 4.51 8.88 -8.05
CA ILE A 43 3.15 8.67 -7.52
C ILE A 43 3.16 7.32 -6.79
N SER A 44 3.01 7.37 -5.47
CA SER A 44 3.01 6.16 -4.65
C SER A 44 1.72 5.37 -4.84
N HIS A 45 1.85 4.05 -4.85
CA HIS A 45 0.77 3.07 -4.81
C HIS A 45 -0.46 3.43 -5.66
N LEU A 46 -0.25 3.73 -6.94
CA LEU A 46 -1.29 4.16 -7.87
C LEU A 46 -2.45 3.15 -7.89
N LYS A 47 -3.68 3.66 -7.74
CA LYS A 47 -4.91 2.87 -7.75
C LYS A 47 -6.12 3.75 -8.09
N ALA A 48 -7.23 3.11 -8.46
CA ALA A 48 -8.55 3.70 -8.42
C ALA A 48 -9.39 2.97 -7.35
N ALA A 49 -9.74 3.68 -6.28
CA ALA A 49 -10.47 3.15 -5.14
C ALA A 49 -11.98 3.34 -5.30
N PHE A 50 -12.72 2.34 -4.83
CA PHE A 50 -14.19 2.23 -4.84
C PHE A 50 -14.80 1.99 -6.22
N ARG A 51 -15.87 1.18 -6.25
CA ARG A 51 -16.48 0.66 -7.48
C ARG A 51 -16.81 1.72 -8.54
N PRO A 52 -17.36 2.90 -8.20
CA PRO A 52 -17.68 3.92 -9.21
C PRO A 52 -16.48 4.46 -9.98
N ASN A 53 -15.26 4.31 -9.43
CA ASN A 53 -14.04 4.87 -9.99
C ASN A 53 -13.19 3.83 -10.74
N TRP A 54 -13.58 2.56 -10.74
CA TRP A 54 -12.84 1.52 -11.44
C TRP A 54 -12.77 1.82 -12.95
N GLY A 55 -11.63 1.51 -13.56
CA GLY A 55 -11.30 1.86 -14.95
C GLY A 55 -10.67 3.24 -15.12
N MET A 56 -10.75 4.14 -14.13
CA MET A 56 -10.09 5.46 -14.18
C MET A 56 -8.57 5.36 -14.26
N VAL A 57 -7.98 4.21 -13.89
CA VAL A 57 -6.54 3.95 -14.01
C VAL A 57 -6.05 4.12 -15.45
N ASN A 58 -6.88 3.81 -16.45
CA ASN A 58 -6.53 3.99 -17.87
C ASN A 58 -6.27 5.46 -18.20
N ASN A 59 -7.13 6.36 -17.70
CA ASN A 59 -7.00 7.80 -17.96
C ASN A 59 -5.72 8.36 -17.33
N VAL A 60 -5.44 7.98 -16.08
CA VAL A 60 -4.25 8.50 -15.38
C VAL A 60 -2.95 7.90 -15.89
N LEU A 61 -2.94 6.64 -16.36
CA LEU A 61 -1.79 6.07 -17.03
C LEU A 61 -1.50 6.81 -18.35
N GLN A 62 -2.54 7.12 -19.14
CA GLN A 62 -2.38 7.94 -20.35
C GLN A 62 -1.81 9.33 -20.02
N MET A 63 -2.30 10.00 -18.97
CA MET A 63 -1.76 11.28 -18.53
C MET A 63 -0.27 11.20 -18.13
N ILE A 64 0.12 10.12 -17.45
CA ILE A 64 1.52 9.87 -17.07
C ILE A 64 2.37 9.69 -18.33
N ASP A 65 1.91 8.90 -19.30
CA ASP A 65 2.62 8.68 -20.55
C ASP A 65 2.78 9.97 -21.37
N ASP A 66 1.72 10.76 -21.48
CA ASP A 66 1.75 12.05 -22.19
C ASP A 66 2.74 13.01 -21.53
N ALA A 67 2.73 13.11 -20.20
CA ALA A 67 3.68 13.95 -19.46
C ALA A 67 5.12 13.48 -19.67
N LYS A 68 5.37 12.16 -19.70
CA LYS A 68 6.70 11.62 -19.99
C LYS A 68 7.17 11.92 -21.40
N GLN A 69 6.28 11.78 -22.40
CA GLN A 69 6.58 12.14 -23.79
C GLN A 69 6.90 13.63 -23.92
N ALA A 70 6.25 14.49 -23.13
CA ALA A 70 6.56 15.91 -23.02
C ALA A 70 7.85 16.24 -22.25
N GLY A 71 8.55 15.24 -21.71
CA GLY A 71 9.84 15.38 -21.02
C GLY A 71 9.76 15.48 -19.50
N THR A 72 8.57 15.31 -18.90
CA THR A 72 8.40 15.31 -17.44
C THR A 72 8.91 14.01 -16.84
N ASN A 73 9.76 14.12 -15.81
CA ASN A 73 10.30 12.97 -15.09
C ASN A 73 9.30 12.46 -14.05
N VAL A 74 8.32 11.66 -14.49
CA VAL A 74 7.32 11.02 -13.63
C VAL A 74 7.45 9.49 -13.65
N GLY A 75 7.20 8.88 -12.49
CA GLY A 75 7.04 7.44 -12.31
C GLY A 75 5.95 7.15 -11.29
N PHE A 76 5.59 5.88 -11.14
CA PHE A 76 4.63 5.43 -10.14
C PHE A 76 4.99 4.02 -9.67
N ASP A 77 4.42 3.62 -8.54
CA ASP A 77 4.57 2.28 -8.00
C ASP A 77 3.22 1.67 -7.61
N VAL A 78 3.20 0.34 -7.46
CA VAL A 78 2.00 -0.44 -7.14
C VAL A 78 2.37 -1.69 -6.33
N TYR A 79 1.46 -2.12 -5.46
CA TYR A 79 1.48 -3.43 -4.82
C TYR A 79 0.43 -4.36 -5.45
N PRO A 80 0.68 -5.69 -5.52
CA PRO A 80 -0.16 -6.65 -6.25
C PRO A 80 -1.39 -7.13 -5.44
N TYR A 81 -2.17 -6.20 -4.87
CA TYR A 81 -3.36 -6.51 -4.08
C TYR A 81 -4.50 -5.51 -4.35
N ILE A 82 -5.73 -6.01 -4.29
CA ILE A 82 -6.95 -5.22 -4.49
C ILE A 82 -7.48 -4.56 -3.20
N ALA A 83 -6.69 -4.62 -2.12
CA ALA A 83 -7.01 -4.01 -0.85
C ALA A 83 -5.89 -3.07 -0.40
N TYR A 84 -6.24 -2.02 0.35
CA TYR A 84 -5.28 -1.11 0.98
C TYR A 84 -5.39 -1.17 2.50
N GLY A 85 -4.32 -0.82 3.21
CA GLY A 85 -4.32 -0.73 4.67
C GLY A 85 -4.30 0.73 5.14
N SER A 86 -5.20 1.07 6.07
CA SER A 86 -5.25 2.39 6.72
C SER A 86 -5.75 2.29 8.17
N GLY A 87 -6.28 3.36 8.75
CA GLY A 87 -6.96 3.35 10.04
C GLY A 87 -8.48 3.33 9.89
N LEU A 88 -9.19 2.68 10.83
CA LEU A 88 -10.66 2.71 10.86
C LEU A 88 -11.20 4.15 11.01
N ILE A 89 -10.37 5.05 11.51
CA ILE A 89 -10.64 6.48 11.57
C ILE A 89 -11.05 7.06 10.22
N ASP A 90 -10.67 6.49 9.08
CA ASP A 90 -11.07 6.99 7.75
C ASP A 90 -12.58 6.89 7.46
N LEU A 91 -13.32 6.17 8.30
CA LEU A 91 -14.78 6.13 8.29
C LEU A 91 -15.43 7.32 9.00
N MET A 92 -14.64 8.14 9.70
CA MET A 92 -15.13 9.33 10.39
C MET A 92 -15.13 10.54 9.45
N SER A 93 -16.15 11.39 9.60
CA SER A 93 -16.26 12.63 8.82
C SER A 93 -15.03 13.55 8.99
N PRO A 94 -14.58 14.26 7.93
CA PRO A 94 -13.38 15.10 7.99
C PRO A 94 -13.35 16.09 9.17
N TRP A 95 -14.47 16.78 9.43
CA TRP A 95 -14.57 17.81 10.47
C TRP A 95 -14.26 17.30 11.88
N ILE A 96 -14.55 16.03 12.18
CA ILE A 96 -14.25 15.42 13.49
C ILE A 96 -12.84 14.82 13.50
N ARG A 97 -12.36 14.26 12.38
CA ARG A 97 -10.99 13.74 12.25
C ARG A 97 -9.94 14.84 12.44
N GLU A 98 -10.19 16.01 11.88
CA GLU A 98 -9.29 17.18 11.97
C GLU A 98 -9.08 17.67 13.41
N GLN A 99 -9.95 17.29 14.35
CA GLN A 99 -9.78 17.59 15.77
C GLN A 99 -8.66 16.77 16.43
N GLY A 100 -8.18 15.71 15.76
CA GLY A 100 -7.23 14.74 16.29
C GLY A 100 -7.90 13.65 17.13
N ALA A 101 -7.23 12.49 17.22
CA ALA A 101 -7.78 11.26 17.80
C ALA A 101 -8.38 11.44 19.21
N GLY A 102 -7.63 12.03 20.14
CA GLY A 102 -8.10 12.19 21.52
C GLY A 102 -9.34 13.09 21.64
N LYS A 103 -9.34 14.24 20.96
CA LYS A 103 -10.50 15.16 20.99
C LYS A 103 -11.70 14.57 20.26
N MET A 104 -11.50 13.87 19.15
CA MET A 104 -12.55 13.14 18.46
C MET A 104 -13.21 12.11 19.37
N VAL A 105 -12.42 11.31 20.12
CA VAL A 105 -12.96 10.31 21.07
C VAL A 105 -13.79 10.96 22.16
N GLU A 106 -13.32 12.07 22.75
CA GLU A 106 -14.13 12.82 23.72
C GLU A 106 -15.42 13.37 23.10
N MET A 107 -15.34 13.89 21.88
CA MET A 107 -16.51 14.38 21.14
C MET A 107 -17.53 13.26 20.87
N LEU A 108 -17.10 12.07 20.46
CA LEU A 108 -17.96 10.91 20.18
C LEU A 108 -18.69 10.38 21.42
N LYS A 109 -18.23 10.68 22.64
CA LYS A 109 -18.94 10.35 23.88
C LYS A 109 -20.19 11.21 24.08
N HIS A 110 -20.25 12.40 23.48
CA HIS A 110 -21.39 13.30 23.57
C HIS A 110 -22.48 12.93 22.55
N SER A 111 -23.70 12.62 23.02
CA SER A 111 -24.78 12.10 22.17
C SER A 111 -25.07 12.94 20.92
N PRO A 112 -25.21 14.28 20.97
CA PRO A 112 -25.51 15.05 19.75
C PRO A 112 -24.43 14.94 18.66
N VAL A 113 -23.15 14.82 19.05
CA VAL A 113 -22.04 14.64 18.10
C VAL A 113 -22.08 13.22 17.54
N ARG A 114 -22.28 12.22 18.42
CA ARG A 114 -22.40 10.83 18.02
C ARG A 114 -23.53 10.61 17.02
N ASP A 115 -24.72 11.14 17.32
CA ASP A 115 -25.91 10.98 16.47
C ASP A 115 -25.70 11.62 15.10
N ARG A 116 -25.02 12.78 15.05
CA ARG A 116 -24.60 13.39 13.78
C ARG A 116 -23.65 12.49 12.99
N VAL A 117 -22.61 11.95 13.63
CA VAL A 117 -21.63 11.08 12.95
C VAL A 117 -22.29 9.81 12.44
N LEU A 118 -23.17 9.18 13.22
CA LEU A 118 -23.94 8.01 12.79
C LEU A 118 -24.82 8.34 11.58
N SER A 119 -25.54 9.47 11.63
CA SER A 119 -26.35 9.92 10.50
C SER A 119 -25.52 10.16 9.24
N GLU A 120 -24.32 10.74 9.34
CA GLU A 120 -23.41 11.00 8.21
C GLU A 120 -22.79 9.70 7.65
N MET A 121 -22.65 8.64 8.46
CA MET A 121 -22.21 7.32 7.99
C MET A 121 -23.30 6.54 7.23
N GLU A 122 -24.57 6.86 7.48
CA GLU A 122 -25.71 6.23 6.83
C GLU A 122 -26.17 7.01 5.59
N HIS A 123 -26.01 8.33 5.60
CA HIS A 123 -26.49 9.25 4.58
C HIS A 123 -25.31 10.01 3.94
N PRO A 124 -24.76 9.51 2.82
CA PRO A 124 -23.59 10.12 2.20
C PRO A 124 -23.89 11.53 1.69
N THR A 125 -22.88 12.40 1.73
CA THR A 125 -22.92 13.74 1.12
C THR A 125 -21.98 13.81 -0.07
N GLU A 126 -22.13 14.84 -0.90
CA GLU A 126 -21.19 15.09 -2.02
C GLU A 126 -19.84 15.65 -1.55
N GLU A 127 -19.78 16.16 -0.31
CA GLU A 127 -18.61 16.84 0.26
C GLU A 127 -17.42 15.91 0.47
N TRP A 128 -17.66 14.66 0.88
CA TRP A 128 -16.60 13.68 1.13
C TRP A 128 -17.10 12.24 0.88
N GLU A 129 -16.18 11.33 0.53
CA GLU A 129 -16.50 9.91 0.33
C GLU A 129 -16.19 9.11 1.59
N ASN A 130 -17.23 8.53 2.21
CA ASN A 130 -17.02 7.54 3.26
C ASN A 130 -16.65 6.19 2.62
N PRO A 131 -15.50 5.58 2.99
CA PRO A 131 -15.09 4.28 2.44
C PRO A 131 -16.15 3.19 2.58
N ALA A 132 -17.00 3.23 3.61
CA ALA A 132 -18.09 2.27 3.79
C ALA A 132 -19.11 2.28 2.64
N HIS A 133 -19.39 3.44 2.03
CA HIS A 133 -20.27 3.49 0.85
C HIS A 133 -19.55 3.03 -0.42
N GLY A 134 -18.24 3.26 -0.50
CA GLY A 134 -17.45 2.92 -1.69
C GLY A 134 -17.12 1.43 -1.82
N CYS A 135 -16.83 0.75 -0.71
CA CYS A 135 -16.51 -0.68 -0.70
C CYS A 135 -17.55 -1.56 0.02
N GLY A 136 -18.38 -1.01 0.90
CA GLY A 136 -19.32 -1.78 1.73
C GLY A 136 -18.68 -2.29 3.03
N TRP A 137 -19.48 -2.39 4.09
CA TRP A 137 -19.03 -2.80 5.43
C TRP A 137 -18.39 -4.19 5.48
N ASP A 138 -18.82 -5.12 4.61
CA ASP A 138 -18.23 -6.46 4.48
C ASP A 138 -16.81 -6.44 3.91
N ASN A 139 -16.43 -5.35 3.24
CA ASN A 139 -15.12 -5.16 2.60
C ASN A 139 -14.18 -4.31 3.46
N ILE A 140 -14.53 -4.06 4.72
CA ILE A 140 -13.70 -3.36 5.70
C ILE A 140 -13.37 -4.36 6.81
N ARG A 141 -12.11 -4.74 6.90
CA ARG A 141 -11.62 -5.73 7.86
C ARG A 141 -10.82 -5.07 8.96
N ILE A 142 -11.11 -5.40 10.22
CA ILE A 142 -10.31 -4.96 11.36
C ILE A 142 -8.99 -5.70 11.33
N ALA A 143 -7.89 -4.95 11.31
CA ALA A 143 -6.54 -5.49 11.20
C ALA A 143 -5.88 -5.55 12.58
N MET A 144 -5.83 -4.44 13.30
CA MET A 144 -5.15 -4.38 14.60
C MET A 144 -5.91 -3.46 15.53
N LEU A 145 -6.05 -3.90 16.77
CA LEU A 145 -6.68 -3.19 17.87
C LEU A 145 -5.64 -2.88 18.96
N LYS A 146 -5.90 -1.84 19.74
CA LYS A 146 -5.02 -1.39 20.83
C LYS A 146 -5.22 -2.22 22.09
N THR A 147 -6.47 -2.56 22.43
CA THR A 147 -6.80 -3.19 23.70
C THR A 147 -6.99 -4.69 23.59
N ASP A 148 -6.60 -5.43 24.64
CA ASP A 148 -6.81 -6.88 24.70
C ASP A 148 -8.30 -7.26 24.73
N ALA A 149 -9.16 -6.39 25.24
CA ALA A 149 -10.59 -6.66 25.37
C ALA A 149 -11.29 -6.86 24.02
N ASN A 150 -10.84 -6.14 22.99
CA ASN A 150 -11.44 -6.18 21.66
C ASN A 150 -10.67 -7.06 20.67
N ARG A 151 -9.54 -7.66 21.05
CA ARG A 151 -8.71 -8.50 20.17
C ARG A 151 -9.47 -9.60 19.42
N LYS A 152 -10.57 -10.10 19.97
CA LYS A 152 -11.45 -11.07 19.28
C LYS A 152 -11.99 -10.58 17.92
N TYR A 153 -12.00 -9.26 17.70
CA TYR A 153 -12.46 -8.64 16.46
C TYR A 153 -11.37 -8.51 15.39
N GLU A 154 -10.10 -8.79 15.71
CA GLU A 154 -9.03 -8.81 14.70
C GLU A 154 -9.33 -9.88 13.65
N GLY A 155 -9.23 -9.51 12.38
CA GLY A 155 -9.58 -10.39 11.26
C GLY A 155 -11.08 -10.49 10.96
N MET A 156 -11.97 -9.86 11.72
CA MET A 156 -13.40 -9.76 11.38
C MET A 156 -13.68 -8.57 10.46
N THR A 157 -14.72 -8.66 9.64
CA THR A 157 -15.25 -7.49 8.91
C THR A 157 -16.07 -6.60 9.84
N VAL A 158 -16.27 -5.33 9.49
CA VAL A 158 -17.11 -4.43 10.30
C VAL A 158 -18.53 -4.98 10.45
N SER A 159 -19.10 -5.60 9.40
CA SER A 159 -20.40 -6.27 9.50
C SER A 159 -20.42 -7.41 10.51
N GLN A 160 -19.39 -8.26 10.52
CA GLN A 160 -19.28 -9.38 11.47
C GLN A 160 -19.11 -8.88 12.91
N VAL A 161 -18.34 -7.81 13.11
CA VAL A 161 -18.21 -7.17 14.43
C VAL A 161 -19.56 -6.63 14.89
N ALA A 162 -20.29 -5.96 13.99
CA ALA A 162 -21.60 -5.40 14.29
C ALA A 162 -22.61 -6.48 14.68
N GLU A 163 -22.60 -7.61 13.98
CA GLU A 163 -23.40 -8.79 14.31
C GLU A 163 -23.06 -9.35 15.69
N ASP A 164 -21.78 -9.54 16.04
CA ASP A 164 -21.36 -10.01 17.37
C ASP A 164 -21.77 -9.04 18.49
N MET A 165 -21.76 -7.74 18.21
CA MET A 165 -22.18 -6.70 19.15
C MET A 165 -23.70 -6.52 19.24
N GLY A 166 -24.48 -7.02 18.28
CA GLY A 166 -25.90 -6.73 18.15
C GLY A 166 -26.20 -5.26 17.83
N LEU A 167 -25.33 -4.62 17.03
CA LEU A 167 -25.40 -3.21 16.65
C LEU A 167 -25.44 -3.04 15.12
N THR A 168 -25.72 -1.84 14.62
CA THR A 168 -25.46 -1.52 13.22
C THR A 168 -23.95 -1.40 12.95
N PRO A 169 -23.48 -1.56 11.69
CA PRO A 169 -22.08 -1.31 11.34
C PRO A 169 -21.55 0.07 11.75
N ALA A 170 -22.37 1.11 11.62
CA ALA A 170 -22.01 2.47 12.03
C ALA A 170 -21.87 2.57 13.56
N GLU A 171 -22.83 2.03 14.32
CA GLU A 171 -22.79 2.00 15.79
C GLU A 171 -21.60 1.22 16.33
N ALA A 172 -21.34 0.02 15.78
CA ALA A 172 -20.20 -0.81 16.15
C ALA A 172 -18.87 -0.10 15.86
N THR A 173 -18.78 0.57 14.71
CA THR A 173 -17.60 1.39 14.34
C THR A 173 -17.37 2.50 15.36
N VAL A 174 -18.39 3.31 15.66
CA VAL A 174 -18.25 4.41 16.64
C VAL A 174 -17.91 3.88 18.03
N LYS A 175 -18.53 2.79 18.47
CA LYS A 175 -18.24 2.13 19.75
C LYS A 175 -16.77 1.70 19.83
N LEU A 176 -16.28 0.99 18.82
CA LEU A 176 -14.87 0.59 18.76
C LEU A 176 -13.93 1.80 18.74
N MET A 177 -14.26 2.85 17.98
CA MET A 177 -13.44 4.06 17.95
C MET A 177 -13.31 4.73 19.32
N ILE A 178 -14.33 4.67 20.17
CA ILE A 178 -14.27 5.17 21.54
C ILE A 178 -13.42 4.23 22.42
N GLU A 179 -13.69 2.93 22.37
CA GLU A 179 -13.05 1.92 23.23
C GLU A 179 -11.55 1.77 22.95
N GLU A 180 -11.15 1.91 21.68
CA GLU A 180 -9.78 1.76 21.22
C GLU A 180 -9.03 3.10 21.11
N GLU A 181 -9.63 4.19 21.60
CA GLU A 181 -9.08 5.55 21.50
C GLU A 181 -8.67 5.92 20.06
N ALA A 182 -9.51 5.55 19.09
CA ALA A 182 -9.29 5.71 17.65
C ALA A 182 -8.02 5.03 17.09
N ALA A 183 -7.37 4.15 17.85
CA ALA A 183 -6.14 3.46 17.47
C ALA A 183 -6.40 2.10 16.81
N ILE A 184 -7.20 2.10 15.74
CA ILE A 184 -7.60 0.88 15.01
C ILE A 184 -7.02 0.90 13.61
N LYS A 185 -6.38 -0.20 13.19
CA LYS A 185 -5.99 -0.43 11.79
C LYS A 185 -7.04 -1.26 11.08
N ALA A 186 -7.27 -0.94 9.81
CA ALA A 186 -8.22 -1.62 8.96
C ALA A 186 -7.67 -1.86 7.56
N ILE A 187 -8.21 -2.88 6.89
CA ILE A 187 -7.93 -3.23 5.51
C ILE A 187 -9.23 -3.03 4.72
N TYR A 188 -9.13 -2.33 3.59
CA TYR A 188 -10.25 -1.94 2.75
C TYR A 188 -10.12 -2.61 1.38
N PHE A 189 -11.06 -3.49 1.04
CA PHE A 189 -11.13 -4.16 -0.26
C PHE A 189 -11.86 -3.26 -1.24
N ALA A 190 -11.12 -2.33 -1.86
CA ALA A 190 -11.71 -1.22 -2.60
C ALA A 190 -11.28 -1.14 -4.08
N MET A 191 -10.34 -1.96 -4.53
CA MET A 191 -9.83 -1.91 -5.91
C MET A 191 -10.33 -3.10 -6.75
N SER A 192 -10.22 -2.96 -8.07
CA SER A 192 -10.50 -4.02 -9.04
C SER A 192 -9.23 -4.79 -9.42
N GLU A 193 -9.35 -6.09 -9.64
CA GLU A 193 -8.26 -6.91 -10.19
C GLU A 193 -7.93 -6.51 -11.64
N GLU A 194 -8.91 -6.04 -12.41
CA GLU A 194 -8.72 -5.58 -13.79
C GLU A 194 -7.87 -4.31 -13.85
N ASP A 195 -8.16 -3.34 -12.96
CA ASP A 195 -7.37 -2.12 -12.82
C ASP A 195 -5.96 -2.44 -12.34
N LEU A 196 -5.84 -3.32 -11.36
CA LEU A 196 -4.54 -3.77 -10.86
C LEU A 196 -3.71 -4.41 -11.98
N GLU A 197 -4.30 -5.33 -12.76
CA GLU A 197 -3.64 -5.94 -13.92
C GLU A 197 -3.20 -4.90 -14.95
N THR A 198 -4.02 -3.89 -15.20
CA THR A 198 -3.68 -2.76 -16.09
C THR A 198 -2.45 -2.00 -15.59
N ILE A 199 -2.42 -1.65 -14.30
CA ILE A 199 -1.30 -0.91 -13.69
C ILE A 199 -0.03 -1.77 -13.65
N VAL A 200 -0.11 -3.05 -13.32
CA VAL A 200 1.10 -3.91 -13.26
C VAL A 200 1.63 -4.25 -14.65
N LYS A 201 0.79 -4.29 -15.69
CA LYS A 201 1.20 -4.49 -17.09
C LYS A 201 2.01 -3.29 -17.61
N HIS A 202 1.62 -2.07 -17.22
CA HIS A 202 2.25 -0.85 -17.69
C HIS A 202 3.79 -0.85 -17.55
N PRO A 203 4.58 -0.62 -18.62
CA PRO A 203 6.03 -0.86 -18.65
C PRO A 203 6.82 -0.08 -17.60
N ASP A 204 6.31 1.04 -17.10
CA ASP A 204 6.97 1.86 -16.09
C ASP A 204 6.55 1.59 -14.65
N SER A 205 5.68 0.61 -14.43
CA SER A 205 5.22 0.22 -13.11
C SER A 205 6.38 -0.30 -12.25
N ILE A 206 6.65 0.38 -11.14
CA ILE A 206 7.59 -0.09 -10.11
C ILE A 206 6.82 -0.92 -9.09
N PHE A 207 7.36 -2.09 -8.74
CA PHE A 207 6.76 -2.89 -7.68
C PHE A 207 7.26 -2.46 -6.30
N ALA A 208 6.33 -2.02 -5.45
CA ALA A 208 6.57 -1.62 -4.07
C ALA A 208 5.61 -2.37 -3.16
N THR A 209 6.07 -2.72 -1.94
CA THR A 209 5.24 -3.49 -1.00
C THR A 209 4.20 -2.64 -0.29
N ASP A 210 4.47 -1.34 -0.11
CA ASP A 210 3.75 -0.46 0.81
C ASP A 210 3.64 -1.10 2.23
N GLY A 211 4.67 -1.88 2.58
CA GLY A 211 4.71 -2.70 3.77
C GLY A 211 5.42 -2.03 4.93
N ARG A 212 5.07 -2.46 6.15
CA ARG A 212 5.82 -2.12 7.37
C ARG A 212 6.73 -3.28 7.75
N ALA A 213 7.75 -3.00 8.54
CA ALA A 213 8.59 -4.04 9.12
C ALA A 213 7.76 -4.86 10.13
N VAL A 214 7.60 -6.15 9.83
CA VAL A 214 6.87 -7.14 10.64
C VAL A 214 7.66 -8.44 10.68
N ALA A 215 7.35 -9.30 11.65
CA ALA A 215 7.93 -10.64 11.74
C ALA A 215 6.84 -11.63 12.21
N PRO A 216 6.95 -12.95 11.93
CA PRO A 216 6.00 -13.94 12.44
C PRO A 216 6.27 -14.32 13.91
N TYR A 217 7.13 -13.56 14.59
CA TYR A 217 7.55 -13.82 15.96
C TYR A 217 7.74 -12.51 16.73
N GLY A 218 7.73 -12.62 18.05
CA GLY A 218 7.97 -11.50 18.96
C GLY A 218 6.90 -10.40 18.84
N PRO A 219 7.21 -9.17 19.32
CA PRO A 219 6.27 -8.05 19.31
C PRO A 219 5.80 -7.64 17.90
N LEU A 220 6.60 -7.93 16.87
CA LEU A 220 6.30 -7.61 15.47
C LEU A 220 5.36 -8.62 14.79
N GLY A 221 4.99 -9.69 15.49
CA GLY A 221 4.02 -10.71 15.05
C GLY A 221 2.63 -10.54 15.62
N GLN A 222 2.33 -9.40 16.23
CA GLN A 222 1.02 -9.12 16.81
C GLN A 222 0.10 -8.41 15.81
N GLY A 223 -1.20 -8.66 15.96
CA GLY A 223 -2.28 -8.12 15.12
C GLY A 223 -2.38 -8.81 13.75
N SER A 224 -3.48 -8.56 13.05
CA SER A 224 -3.59 -8.86 11.62
C SER A 224 -2.99 -7.69 10.83
N VAL A 225 -2.11 -8.01 9.87
CA VAL A 225 -1.48 -7.05 8.98
C VAL A 225 -1.83 -7.36 7.53
N HIS A 226 -1.59 -6.41 6.63
CA HIS A 226 -1.83 -6.68 5.22
C HIS A 226 -0.80 -7.70 4.69
N PRO A 227 -1.21 -8.78 3.98
CA PRO A 227 -0.29 -9.80 3.44
C PRO A 227 0.77 -9.28 2.48
N ARG A 228 0.62 -8.06 1.95
CA ARG A 228 1.59 -7.39 1.08
C ARG A 228 2.96 -7.23 1.75
N TYR A 229 3.01 -7.28 3.08
CA TYR A 229 4.24 -7.10 3.86
C TYR A 229 5.19 -8.29 3.67
N TYR A 230 4.65 -9.49 3.42
CA TYR A 230 5.43 -10.71 3.17
C TYR A 230 5.37 -11.17 1.71
N GLY A 231 4.23 -10.95 1.06
CA GLY A 231 3.90 -11.64 -0.19
C GLY A 231 4.15 -10.87 -1.48
N THR A 232 4.44 -9.57 -1.45
CA THR A 232 4.43 -8.73 -2.68
C THR A 232 5.24 -9.30 -3.85
N TYR A 233 6.56 -9.45 -3.71
CA TYR A 233 7.39 -9.95 -4.82
C TYR A 233 7.10 -11.42 -5.17
N PRO A 234 6.96 -12.36 -4.20
CA PRO A 234 6.54 -13.72 -4.49
C PRO A 234 5.20 -13.84 -5.21
N ARG A 235 4.22 -12.98 -4.88
CA ARG A 235 2.91 -12.91 -5.53
C ARG A 235 3.04 -12.48 -6.98
N ILE A 236 3.88 -11.49 -7.28
CA ILE A 236 4.16 -11.08 -8.65
C ILE A 236 4.75 -12.25 -9.45
N LEU A 237 5.78 -12.92 -8.91
CA LEU A 237 6.47 -14.01 -9.61
C LEU A 237 5.60 -15.27 -9.76
N GLY A 238 4.87 -15.65 -8.71
CA GLY A 238 4.02 -16.84 -8.71
C GLY A 238 2.70 -16.61 -9.44
N ARG A 239 1.93 -15.60 -9.04
CA ARG A 239 0.58 -15.36 -9.56
C ARG A 239 0.59 -14.61 -10.88
N TYR A 240 1.25 -13.45 -10.95
CA TYR A 240 1.16 -12.60 -12.15
C TYR A 240 2.05 -13.09 -13.30
N VAL A 241 3.24 -13.62 -13.02
CA VAL A 241 4.14 -14.18 -14.04
C VAL A 241 3.79 -15.63 -14.38
N ARG A 242 3.90 -16.56 -13.42
CA ARG A 242 3.77 -18.00 -13.70
C ARG A 242 2.33 -18.42 -14.00
N GLU A 243 1.36 -18.05 -13.16
CA GLU A 243 -0.02 -18.52 -13.25
C GLU A 243 -0.84 -17.74 -14.29
N LYS A 244 -0.93 -16.41 -14.13
CA LYS A 244 -1.75 -15.53 -14.99
C LYS A 244 -1.07 -15.10 -16.29
N LYS A 245 0.28 -15.21 -16.38
CA LYS A 245 1.07 -14.82 -17.56
C LYS A 245 0.82 -13.38 -18.02
N VAL A 246 0.71 -12.47 -17.06
CA VAL A 246 0.40 -11.05 -17.26
C VAL A 246 1.58 -10.32 -17.94
N PHE A 247 2.82 -10.71 -17.62
CA PHE A 247 4.05 -10.28 -18.28
C PHE A 247 5.14 -11.35 -18.12
N THR A 248 6.26 -11.21 -18.84
CA THR A 248 7.37 -12.17 -18.75
C THR A 248 8.12 -12.07 -17.42
N LEU A 249 8.90 -13.10 -17.09
CA LEU A 249 9.73 -13.11 -15.89
C LEU A 249 10.75 -11.98 -15.90
N GLU A 250 11.41 -11.76 -17.05
CA GLU A 250 12.43 -10.74 -17.24
C GLU A 250 11.86 -9.33 -17.01
N GLU A 251 10.65 -9.08 -17.52
CA GLU A 251 9.96 -7.81 -17.32
C GLU A 251 9.58 -7.61 -15.84
N ALA A 252 9.11 -8.66 -15.17
CA ALA A 252 8.84 -8.61 -13.73
C ALA A 252 10.11 -8.27 -12.93
N ILE A 253 11.22 -8.96 -13.22
CA ILE A 253 12.52 -8.71 -12.57
C ILE A 253 12.96 -7.27 -12.82
N ARG A 254 12.85 -6.76 -14.04
CA ARG A 254 13.19 -5.36 -14.38
C ARG A 254 12.40 -4.35 -13.53
N LYS A 255 11.11 -4.60 -13.29
CA LYS A 255 10.21 -3.75 -12.50
C LYS A 255 10.45 -3.77 -10.99
N MET A 256 11.10 -4.82 -10.46
CA MET A 256 11.49 -4.93 -9.03
C MET A 256 12.99 -4.74 -8.76
N THR A 257 13.82 -4.53 -9.78
CA THR A 257 15.28 -4.36 -9.63
C THR A 257 15.78 -3.10 -10.33
N TYR A 258 15.85 -3.11 -11.67
CA TYR A 258 16.42 -2.03 -12.47
C TYR A 258 15.62 -0.73 -12.37
N LEU A 259 14.28 -0.79 -12.53
CA LEU A 259 13.45 0.41 -12.48
C LEU A 259 13.54 1.16 -11.14
N PRO A 260 13.36 0.51 -9.96
CA PRO A 260 13.53 1.20 -8.69
C PRO A 260 14.96 1.72 -8.48
N ALA A 261 16.00 0.95 -8.85
CA ALA A 261 17.39 1.42 -8.75
C ALA A 261 17.64 2.68 -9.61
N LYS A 262 17.15 2.67 -10.86
CA LYS A 262 17.22 3.82 -11.76
C LYS A 262 16.48 5.03 -11.21
N LYS A 263 15.26 4.84 -10.69
CA LYS A 263 14.45 5.93 -10.12
C LYS A 263 15.15 6.57 -8.91
N ALA A 264 15.64 5.73 -7.99
CA ALA A 264 16.37 6.14 -6.80
C ALA A 264 17.76 6.75 -7.10
N GLY A 265 18.29 6.52 -8.30
CA GLY A 265 19.63 6.98 -8.68
C GLY A 265 20.74 6.17 -7.98
N LEU A 266 20.48 4.88 -7.75
CA LEU A 266 21.44 3.94 -7.18
C LEU A 266 22.36 3.44 -8.28
N ARG A 267 23.65 3.73 -8.18
CA ARG A 267 24.65 3.28 -9.16
C ARG A 267 25.04 1.84 -8.86
N ASN A 268 25.32 1.07 -9.93
CA ASN A 268 25.85 -0.29 -9.83
C ASN A 268 24.96 -1.26 -9.00
N ARG A 269 23.64 -1.02 -8.97
CA ARG A 269 22.63 -1.86 -8.32
C ARG A 269 21.43 -2.09 -9.23
N GLY A 270 20.64 -3.13 -8.94
CA GLY A 270 19.43 -3.47 -9.71
C GLY A 270 19.69 -4.23 -11.02
N GLN A 271 20.94 -4.62 -11.28
CA GLN A 271 21.34 -5.44 -12.42
C GLN A 271 22.45 -6.42 -11.99
N LEU A 272 22.50 -7.59 -12.63
CA LEU A 272 23.60 -8.54 -12.49
C LEU A 272 24.63 -8.29 -13.59
N ALA A 273 25.76 -7.68 -13.21
CA ALA A 273 26.86 -7.38 -14.12
C ALA A 273 28.18 -7.31 -13.34
N GLU A 274 29.31 -7.48 -14.02
CA GLU A 274 30.62 -7.28 -13.42
C GLU A 274 30.77 -5.84 -12.89
N GLY A 275 31.37 -5.69 -11.71
CA GLY A 275 31.50 -4.39 -11.03
C GLY A 275 30.23 -3.89 -10.33
N TYR A 276 29.12 -4.61 -10.40
CA TYR A 276 27.89 -4.30 -9.64
C TYR A 276 27.94 -4.91 -8.24
N TRP A 277 27.12 -4.35 -7.34
CA TRP A 277 26.92 -4.95 -6.02
C TRP A 277 26.30 -6.32 -6.12
N ALA A 278 26.81 -7.26 -5.33
CA ALA A 278 26.24 -8.60 -5.20
C ALA A 278 25.01 -8.58 -4.28
N ASP A 279 23.96 -7.87 -4.72
CA ASP A 279 22.60 -7.97 -4.18
C ASP A 279 21.81 -8.94 -5.06
N ILE A 280 21.67 -10.18 -4.61
CA ILE A 280 21.22 -11.30 -5.44
C ILE A 280 20.17 -12.11 -4.69
N THR A 281 19.07 -12.42 -5.37
CA THR A 281 18.06 -13.36 -4.88
C THR A 281 18.04 -14.59 -5.78
N VAL A 282 18.17 -15.77 -5.18
CA VAL A 282 18.04 -17.06 -5.84
C VAL A 282 16.70 -17.67 -5.44
N PHE A 283 15.86 -17.94 -6.43
CA PHE A 283 14.52 -18.48 -6.23
C PHE A 283 14.18 -19.54 -7.28
N ASP A 284 13.35 -20.50 -6.90
CA ASP A 284 12.78 -21.50 -7.81
C ASP A 284 11.56 -20.90 -8.53
N LYS A 285 11.71 -20.59 -9.82
CA LYS A 285 10.63 -20.03 -10.64
C LYS A 285 9.36 -20.88 -10.70
N HIS A 286 9.47 -22.20 -10.46
CA HIS A 286 8.33 -23.11 -10.46
C HIS A 286 7.62 -23.17 -9.10
N LYS A 287 8.26 -22.74 -8.01
CA LYS A 287 7.71 -22.81 -6.65
C LYS A 287 7.40 -21.46 -6.02
N VAL A 288 8.09 -20.39 -6.42
CA VAL A 288 7.97 -19.08 -5.77
C VAL A 288 6.52 -18.60 -5.70
N ILE A 289 6.01 -18.32 -4.50
CA ILE A 289 4.63 -17.87 -4.27
C ILE A 289 4.48 -17.20 -2.90
N ASP A 290 3.53 -16.28 -2.80
CA ASP A 290 3.05 -15.72 -1.54
C ASP A 290 2.17 -16.73 -0.78
N VAL A 291 2.46 -16.92 0.51
CA VAL A 291 1.63 -17.76 1.39
C VAL A 291 0.76 -16.92 2.33
N ALA A 292 1.23 -15.74 2.72
CA ALA A 292 0.49 -14.80 3.56
C ALA A 292 -0.89 -14.46 2.96
N THR A 293 -1.94 -14.63 3.77
CA THR A 293 -3.33 -14.28 3.42
C THR A 293 -3.83 -13.13 4.29
N PHE A 294 -5.08 -12.69 4.11
CA PHE A 294 -5.67 -11.67 5.00
C PHE A 294 -6.06 -12.28 6.36
N GLU A 295 -6.37 -13.56 6.38
CA GLU A 295 -6.71 -14.34 7.57
C GLU A 295 -5.47 -14.73 8.38
N ASP A 296 -4.39 -15.12 7.69
CA ASP A 296 -3.12 -15.51 8.29
C ASP A 296 -1.95 -14.80 7.57
N PRO A 297 -1.68 -13.52 7.93
CA PRO A 297 -0.74 -12.69 7.19
C PRO A 297 0.72 -12.89 7.57
N HIS A 298 1.02 -13.48 8.73
CA HIS A 298 2.38 -13.62 9.26
C HIS A 298 3.08 -14.87 8.72
N GLN A 299 3.21 -14.96 7.40
CA GLN A 299 3.79 -16.12 6.73
C GLN A 299 4.86 -15.73 5.72
N TYR A 300 6.05 -16.30 5.87
CA TYR A 300 7.10 -16.15 4.87
C TYR A 300 6.70 -16.85 3.55
N PRO A 301 7.13 -16.30 2.40
CA PRO A 301 6.87 -16.94 1.11
C PRO A 301 7.69 -18.21 0.94
N THR A 302 7.30 -19.03 -0.04
CA THR A 302 8.07 -20.21 -0.43
C THR A 302 8.83 -19.98 -1.73
N GLY A 303 9.84 -20.82 -2.00
CA GLY A 303 10.59 -20.82 -3.24
C GLY A 303 11.71 -19.78 -3.34
N ILE A 304 11.97 -18.98 -2.29
CA ILE A 304 13.18 -18.13 -2.18
C ILE A 304 14.21 -18.89 -1.35
N GLU A 305 15.31 -19.32 -1.96
CA GLU A 305 16.30 -20.18 -1.30
C GLU A 305 17.45 -19.38 -0.70
N TYR A 306 17.98 -18.40 -1.44
CA TYR A 306 19.12 -17.61 -1.00
C TYR A 306 18.90 -16.13 -1.29
N VAL A 307 19.32 -15.28 -0.36
CA VAL A 307 19.39 -13.83 -0.55
C VAL A 307 20.77 -13.38 -0.10
N ILE A 308 21.45 -12.65 -0.97
CA ILE A 308 22.78 -12.10 -0.77
C ILE A 308 22.64 -10.58 -0.82
N VAL A 309 23.23 -9.89 0.15
CA VAL A 309 23.27 -8.42 0.21
C VAL A 309 24.72 -7.99 0.33
N GLY A 310 25.19 -7.22 -0.65
CA GLY A 310 26.59 -6.81 -0.75
C GLY A 310 27.60 -7.97 -0.65
N GLY A 311 27.28 -9.12 -1.25
CA GLY A 311 28.14 -10.30 -1.27
C GLY A 311 28.07 -11.18 0.00
N GLN A 312 27.22 -10.83 0.97
CA GLN A 312 27.04 -11.58 2.21
C GLN A 312 25.69 -12.30 2.21
N LEU A 313 25.69 -13.59 2.56
CA LEU A 313 24.48 -14.40 2.63
C LEU A 313 23.62 -13.98 3.83
N VAL A 314 22.40 -13.48 3.57
CA VAL A 314 21.43 -13.05 4.60
C VAL A 314 20.28 -14.01 4.76
N ILE A 315 19.88 -14.70 3.68
CA ILE A 315 18.97 -15.86 3.72
C ILE A 315 19.72 -17.08 3.18
N GLU A 316 19.74 -18.17 3.93
CA GLU A 316 20.31 -19.45 3.53
C GLU A 316 19.26 -20.56 3.67
N LYS A 317 18.89 -21.19 2.55
CA LYS A 317 17.87 -22.25 2.48
C LYS A 317 16.55 -21.84 3.13
N GLY A 318 16.14 -20.58 2.92
CA GLY A 318 14.91 -20.01 3.46
C GLY A 318 15.02 -19.41 4.86
N GLU A 319 16.14 -19.59 5.57
CA GLU A 319 16.32 -19.11 6.95
C GLU A 319 17.24 -17.88 7.01
N HIS A 320 16.89 -16.91 7.86
CA HIS A 320 17.72 -15.71 8.03
C HIS A 320 18.99 -16.02 8.83
N THR A 321 20.16 -15.65 8.30
CA THR A 321 21.48 -15.98 8.89
C THR A 321 21.85 -15.11 10.10
N GLY A 322 21.06 -14.07 10.38
CA GLY A 322 21.33 -13.06 11.40
C GLY A 322 22.29 -11.96 10.96
N ARG A 323 22.87 -12.06 9.76
CA ARG A 323 23.77 -11.02 9.23
C ARG A 323 22.97 -9.81 8.74
N LEU A 324 23.48 -8.62 9.03
CA LEU A 324 22.87 -7.34 8.64
C LEU A 324 23.87 -6.48 7.83
N PRO A 325 24.31 -6.93 6.64
CA PRO A 325 25.35 -6.25 5.84
C PRO A 325 24.85 -4.99 5.11
N GLY A 326 23.59 -4.61 5.33
CA GLY A 326 22.96 -3.45 4.70
C GLY A 326 23.71 -2.15 4.99
N ARG A 327 23.63 -1.20 4.06
CA ARG A 327 24.28 0.11 4.18
C ARG A 327 23.29 1.22 3.90
N VAL A 328 23.54 2.39 4.49
CA VAL A 328 22.85 3.62 4.09
C VAL A 328 23.25 3.94 2.65
N LEU A 329 22.27 4.03 1.76
CA LEU A 329 22.48 4.36 0.36
C LEU A 329 22.34 5.87 0.17
N LYS A 330 23.34 6.48 -0.46
CA LYS A 330 23.24 7.86 -0.92
C LYS A 330 23.10 7.87 -2.44
N ARG A 331 22.32 8.83 -2.94
CA ARG A 331 22.11 8.99 -4.37
C ARG A 331 23.44 9.25 -5.07
N GLY A 332 23.70 8.51 -6.16
CA GLY A 332 24.96 8.62 -6.92
C GLY A 332 26.17 7.95 -6.27
N GLU A 333 26.05 7.43 -5.04
CA GLU A 333 27.06 6.56 -4.43
C GLU A 333 26.68 5.08 -4.67
N SER A 334 27.70 4.22 -4.64
CA SER A 334 27.61 2.77 -4.72
C SER A 334 27.23 2.16 -3.37
#